data_AF-A0A391NR81-F1
#
_entry.id   AF-A0A391NR81-F1
#
_cell.length_a   1.000
_cell.length_b   1.000
_cell.length_c   1.000
_cell.angle_alpha   90.00
_cell.angle_beta   90.00
_cell.angle_gamma   90.00
#
_symmetry.space_group_name_H-M   'P 1'
#
loop_
_entity.id
_entity.type
_entity.pdbx_description
1 polymer ?
#
loop_
_entity_poly.entity_id
_entity_poly.type
_entity_poly.pdbx_seq_one_letter_code
_entity_poly.pdbx_strand_id
1 'polypeptide(L)'
;MINSILIPCHLSSPIPHNTNMTRIQPGTVCILLQGKHAGTKAVVVHAYDEGTPSHRRPHALVAGADVTVSARRGPRMLFGGPRKGQSRSTLAPFLHTVDYNHMMTTSIVLQGATHKE
;
A
#
# COMPACT_ATOMS: atom_id res chain seq x y z
N MET A 1 -60.72 -1.52 -13.01
CA MET A 1 -60.15 -0.41 -12.22
C MET A 1 -58.95 -0.98 -11.47
N ILE A 2 -57.86 -1.30 -12.17
CA ILE A 2 -56.76 -0.38 -12.50
C ILE A 2 -56.28 0.28 -11.21
N ASN A 3 -55.26 -0.30 -10.58
CA ASN A 3 -54.16 0.41 -9.95
C ASN A 3 -53.02 -0.58 -9.75
N SER A 4 -52.34 -0.81 -10.86
CA SER A 4 -50.93 -1.14 -10.93
C SER A 4 -50.14 -0.20 -10.01
N ILE A 5 -49.82 -0.65 -8.79
CA ILE A 5 -48.74 -0.04 -8.02
C ILE A 5 -47.46 -0.58 -8.62
N LEU A 6 -47.05 0.17 -9.64
CA LEU A 6 -45.73 0.23 -10.24
C LEU A 6 -44.72 0.40 -9.09
N ILE A 7 -44.08 -0.68 -8.64
CA ILE A 7 -42.84 -0.51 -7.88
C ILE A 7 -41.80 -0.14 -8.94
N PRO A 8 -41.25 1.09 -8.93
CA PRO A 8 -40.27 1.49 -9.92
C PRO A 8 -39.04 0.59 -9.76
N CYS A 9 -38.84 -0.24 -10.78
CA CYS A 9 -37.57 -0.85 -11.14
C CYS A 9 -36.57 0.28 -11.42
N HIS A 10 -36.05 0.98 -10.41
CA HIS A 10 -35.08 2.05 -10.64
C HIS A 10 -34.21 2.33 -9.42
N LEU A 11 -33.31 1.39 -9.10
CA LEU A 11 -31.91 1.72 -8.85
C LEU A 11 -31.10 0.43 -8.82
N SER A 12 -30.75 -0.07 -10.00
CA SER A 12 -29.41 -0.62 -10.15
C SER A 12 -28.47 0.53 -9.78
N SER A 13 -28.03 0.60 -8.52
CA SER A 13 -26.86 1.40 -8.20
C SER A 13 -25.78 0.93 -9.18
N PRO A 14 -25.22 1.81 -10.03
CA PRO A 14 -24.05 1.42 -10.80
C PRO A 14 -23.05 0.94 -9.76
N ILE A 15 -22.72 -0.36 -9.79
CA ILE A 15 -21.43 -0.82 -9.27
C ILE A 15 -20.45 0.20 -9.84
N PRO A 16 -19.56 0.84 -9.06
CA PRO A 16 -18.59 1.75 -9.65
C PRO A 16 -17.73 0.92 -10.61
N HIS A 17 -18.16 0.81 -11.87
CA HIS A 17 -17.34 0.43 -12.99
C HIS A 17 -16.48 1.65 -13.19
N ASN A 18 -15.49 1.71 -12.32
CA ASN A 18 -14.48 2.70 -12.34
C ASN A 18 -13.73 2.53 -13.66
N THR A 19 -13.92 3.46 -14.58
CA THR A 19 -13.17 3.59 -15.83
C THR A 19 -11.68 3.89 -15.62
N ASN A 20 -11.18 3.86 -14.37
CA ASN A 20 -9.76 3.86 -14.07
C ASN A 20 -9.13 2.51 -14.42
N MET A 21 -8.51 2.44 -15.59
CA MET A 21 -7.41 1.52 -15.83
C MET A 21 -6.40 1.67 -14.69
N THR A 22 -6.22 0.63 -13.87
CA THR A 22 -5.04 0.40 -13.00
C THR A 22 -4.50 1.63 -12.24
N ARG A 23 -5.37 2.50 -11.68
CA ARG A 23 -4.89 3.72 -11.01
C ARG A 23 -4.31 3.37 -9.63
N ILE A 24 -3.07 3.78 -9.41
CA ILE A 24 -2.33 3.55 -8.17
C ILE A 24 -2.94 4.45 -7.10
N GLN A 25 -3.68 3.86 -6.18
CA GLN A 25 -4.33 4.59 -5.09
C GLN A 25 -3.42 4.67 -3.86
N PRO A 26 -3.49 5.76 -3.09
CA PRO A 26 -2.83 5.82 -1.79
C PRO A 26 -3.43 4.74 -0.86
N GLY A 27 -2.56 4.07 -0.11
CA GLY A 27 -2.90 2.91 0.73
C GLY A 27 -2.71 1.56 0.05
N THR A 28 -2.46 1.52 -1.26
CA THR A 28 -2.13 0.27 -1.97
C THR A 28 -0.72 -0.20 -1.60
N VAL A 29 -0.57 -1.51 -1.40
CA VAL A 29 0.72 -2.14 -1.13
C VAL A 29 1.44 -2.39 -2.45
N CYS A 30 2.73 -2.04 -2.50
CA CYS A 30 3.62 -2.27 -3.61
C CYS A 30 4.90 -3.02 -3.16
N ILE A 31 5.58 -3.60 -4.13
CA ILE A 31 6.91 -4.20 -3.96
C ILE A 31 7.88 -3.39 -4.81
N LEU A 32 8.99 -2.96 -4.21
CA LEU A 32 10.04 -2.23 -4.92
C LEU A 32 10.86 -3.21 -5.77
N LEU A 33 11.07 -2.88 -7.04
CA LEU A 33 11.78 -3.76 -7.98
C LEU A 33 13.29 -3.45 -8.03
N GLN A 34 13.67 -2.19 -7.80
CA GLN A 34 15.04 -1.72 -7.98
C GLN A 34 15.44 -0.74 -6.86
N GLY A 35 16.75 -0.52 -6.70
CA GLY A 35 17.34 0.37 -5.70
C GLY A 35 17.68 -0.31 -4.37
N LYS A 36 18.04 0.51 -3.36
CA LYS A 36 18.49 0.03 -2.03
C LYS A 36 17.46 -0.85 -1.32
N HIS A 37 16.18 -0.55 -1.51
CA HIS A 37 15.06 -1.24 -0.86
C HIS A 37 14.35 -2.25 -1.78
N ALA A 38 14.99 -2.69 -2.85
CA ALA A 38 14.45 -3.68 -3.77
C ALA A 38 14.04 -4.97 -3.03
N GLY A 39 12.94 -5.58 -3.46
CA GLY A 39 12.34 -6.76 -2.83
C GLY A 39 11.56 -6.48 -1.54
N THR A 40 11.58 -5.24 -1.04
CA THR A 40 10.85 -4.87 0.18
C THR A 40 9.41 -4.48 -0.13
N LYS A 41 8.48 -4.91 0.72
CA LYS A 41 7.07 -4.50 0.67
C LYS A 41 6.92 -3.10 1.25
N ALA A 42 6.12 -2.28 0.58
CA ALA A 42 5.89 -0.91 0.99
C ALA A 42 4.48 -0.45 0.60
N VAL A 43 4.10 0.73 1.06
CA VAL A 43 2.75 1.29 0.92
C VAL A 43 2.86 2.61 0.18
N VAL A 44 2.02 2.81 -0.81
CA VAL A 44 1.91 4.09 -1.51
C VAL A 44 1.23 5.10 -0.60
N VAL A 45 1.92 6.19 -0.26
CA VAL A 45 1.38 7.29 0.55
C VAL A 45 0.73 8.33 -0.33
N HIS A 46 1.41 8.69 -1.43
CA HIS A 46 0.92 9.67 -2.39
C HIS A 46 1.32 9.24 -3.81
N ALA A 47 0.40 9.40 -4.76
CA ALA A 47 0.61 9.10 -6.17
C ALA A 47 0.71 10.43 -6.95
N TYR A 48 1.75 10.58 -7.79
CA TYR A 48 1.96 11.76 -8.64
C TYR A 48 1.93 11.33 -10.11
N ASP A 49 0.75 11.45 -10.71
CA ASP A 49 0.51 11.00 -12.08
C ASP A 49 1.06 11.98 -13.14
N GLU A 50 1.17 13.27 -12.81
CA GLU A 50 1.52 14.34 -13.77
C GLU A 50 3.03 14.64 -13.84
N GLY A 51 3.83 14.03 -12.96
CA GLY A 51 5.27 14.33 -12.85
C GLY A 51 5.55 15.67 -12.17
N THR A 52 6.69 15.78 -11.51
CA THR A 52 7.16 17.01 -10.84
C THR A 52 8.34 17.59 -11.61
N PRO A 53 8.70 18.87 -11.45
CA PRO A 53 9.90 19.41 -12.08
C PRO A 53 11.18 18.64 -11.72
N SER A 54 11.21 18.00 -10.54
CA SER A 54 12.29 17.11 -10.12
C SER A 54 12.26 15.75 -10.84
N HIS A 55 11.07 15.20 -11.10
CA HIS A 55 10.87 13.90 -11.73
C HIS A 55 9.85 14.02 -12.87
N ARG A 56 10.36 14.03 -14.11
CA ARG A 56 9.54 14.10 -15.33
C ARG A 56 8.65 12.86 -15.53
N ARG A 57 8.96 11.74 -14.85
CA ARG A 57 8.19 10.49 -14.94
C ARG A 57 7.13 10.44 -13.83
N PRO A 58 6.02 9.72 -14.05
CA PRO A 58 5.03 9.52 -13.00
C PRO A 58 5.63 8.64 -11.89
N HIS A 59 5.43 9.07 -10.66
CA HIS A 59 6.09 8.50 -9.48
C HIS A 59 5.18 8.49 -8.26
N ALA A 60 5.51 7.66 -7.29
CA ALA A 60 4.83 7.56 -6.01
C ALA A 60 5.79 7.87 -4.87
N LEU A 61 5.26 8.48 -3.82
CA LEU A 61 5.87 8.48 -2.51
C LEU A 61 5.47 7.20 -1.78
N VAL A 62 6.47 6.44 -1.34
CA VAL A 62 6.29 5.10 -0.79
C VAL A 62 6.91 5.03 0.61
N ALA A 63 6.15 4.49 1.57
CA ALA A 63 6.62 4.21 2.92
C ALA A 63 6.71 2.70 3.13
N GLY A 64 7.87 2.21 3.52
CA GLY A 64 8.12 0.79 3.75
C GLY A 64 8.89 0.53 5.03
N ALA A 65 9.02 -0.75 5.38
CA ALA A 65 9.83 -1.18 6.50
C ALA A 65 10.80 -2.25 6.01
N ASP A 66 12.10 -2.01 6.22
CA ASP A 66 13.14 -2.96 5.87
C ASP A 66 13.21 -4.05 6.94
N VAL A 67 12.69 -5.24 6.60
CA VAL A 67 12.65 -6.40 7.50
C VAL A 67 14.04 -6.98 7.74
N THR A 68 15.01 -6.69 6.86
CA THR A 68 16.37 -7.25 6.91
C THR A 68 17.10 -6.89 8.21
N VAL A 69 16.74 -5.76 8.85
CA VAL A 69 17.35 -5.31 10.10
C VAL A 69 16.83 -6.08 11.34
N SER A 70 15.63 -6.68 11.27
CA SER A 70 14.93 -7.27 12.42
C SER A 70 14.90 -8.81 12.43
N ALA A 71 15.18 -9.45 11.29
CA ALA A 71 14.97 -10.88 11.10
C ALA A 71 16.14 -11.77 11.56
N ARG A 72 16.60 -11.65 12.81
CA ARG A 72 17.18 -12.82 13.51
C ARG A 72 16.04 -13.71 14.01
N ARG A 73 15.24 -14.26 13.08
CA ARG A 73 14.21 -15.27 13.37
C ARG A 73 14.86 -16.66 13.36
N GLY A 74 15.74 -16.92 14.32
CA GLY A 74 16.20 -18.27 14.62
C GLY A 74 15.24 -18.96 15.59
N PRO A 75 15.17 -20.31 15.60
CA PRO A 75 14.39 -21.05 16.58
C PRO A 75 15.14 -21.00 17.92
N ARG A 76 14.93 -19.94 18.71
CA ARG A 76 15.24 -19.96 20.14
C ARG A 76 13.97 -19.72 20.92
N MET A 77 13.17 -20.77 20.87
CA MET A 77 12.24 -21.17 21.90
C MET A 77 12.95 -21.17 23.28
N LEU A 78 12.30 -20.50 24.23
CA LEU A 78 12.10 -20.87 25.63
C LEU A 78 13.04 -20.47 26.80
N PHE A 79 14.26 -19.95 26.63
CA PHE A 79 15.13 -19.65 27.81
C PHE A 79 15.64 -18.20 27.91
N GLY A 80 14.78 -17.20 27.72
CA GLY A 80 15.22 -15.80 27.79
C GLY A 80 14.15 -14.89 28.38
N GLY A 81 14.44 -14.33 29.56
CA GLY A 81 13.54 -13.45 30.32
C GLY A 81 13.05 -12.20 29.57
N PRO A 82 12.13 -11.44 30.19
CA PRO A 82 11.15 -10.54 29.56
C PRO A 82 11.70 -9.36 28.75
N ARG A 83 13.03 -9.16 28.72
CA ARG A 83 13.68 -7.98 28.13
C ARG A 83 14.21 -8.17 26.71
N LYS A 84 14.27 -9.41 26.19
CA LYS A 84 14.83 -9.70 24.84
C LYS A 84 13.84 -9.53 23.68
N GLY A 85 12.55 -9.34 23.96
CA GLY A 85 11.52 -9.12 22.92
C GLY A 85 11.63 -7.75 22.22
N GLN A 86 11.80 -6.68 23.00
CA GLN A 86 11.75 -5.30 22.51
C GLN A 86 12.82 -4.99 21.45
N SER A 87 14.02 -5.54 21.61
CA SER A 87 15.12 -5.32 20.65
C SER A 87 14.95 -6.07 19.33
N ARG A 88 14.04 -7.06 19.25
CA ARG A 88 13.79 -7.86 18.03
C ARG A 88 12.70 -7.25 17.15
N SER A 89 11.83 -6.44 17.73
CA SER A 89 10.73 -5.75 17.03
C SER A 89 11.11 -4.37 16.51
N THR A 90 12.37 -3.96 16.63
CA THR A 90 12.84 -2.69 16.06
C THR A 90 12.89 -2.79 14.54
N LEU A 91 12.00 -2.07 13.87
CA LEU A 91 11.94 -1.94 12.42
C LEU A 91 12.81 -0.76 11.96
N ALA A 92 13.35 -0.85 10.75
CA ALA A 92 13.95 0.27 10.05
C ALA A 92 12.95 0.80 9.00
N PRO A 93 12.04 1.74 9.36
CA PRO A 93 11.13 2.35 8.41
C PRO A 93 11.90 3.25 7.44
N PHE A 94 11.40 3.37 6.21
CA PHE A 94 11.95 4.25 5.20
C PHE A 94 10.85 4.94 4.39
N LEU A 95 11.19 6.12 3.88
CA LEU A 95 10.39 6.87 2.91
C LEU A 95 11.22 6.98 1.63
N HIS A 96 10.62 6.60 0.51
CA HIS A 96 11.31 6.62 -0.78
C HIS A 96 10.37 7.07 -1.89
N THR A 97 10.88 7.91 -2.78
CA THR A 97 10.17 8.35 -3.99
C THR A 97 10.57 7.42 -5.13
N VAL A 98 9.60 6.78 -5.79
CA VAL A 98 9.86 5.70 -6.76
C VAL A 98 8.99 5.89 -7.99
N ASP A 99 9.56 5.78 -9.19
CA ASP A 99 8.77 5.83 -10.42
C ASP A 99 7.90 4.58 -10.58
N TYR A 100 6.82 4.70 -11.34
CA TYR A 100 5.88 3.59 -11.53
C TYR A 100 6.50 2.36 -12.21
N ASN A 101 7.57 2.54 -13.01
CA ASN A 101 8.28 1.42 -13.63
C ASN A 101 9.10 0.59 -12.62
N HIS A 102 9.48 1.17 -11.49
CA HIS A 102 10.35 0.54 -10.49
C HIS A 102 9.56 -0.05 -9.31
N MET A 103 8.24 -0.14 -9.42
CA MET A 103 7.38 -0.77 -8.43
C MET A 103 6.37 -1.72 -9.06
N MET A 104 6.17 -2.86 -8.42
CA MET A 104 5.08 -3.77 -8.73
C MET A 104 3.93 -3.51 -7.77
N THR A 105 2.79 -3.09 -8.27
CA THR A 105 1.58 -2.93 -7.46
C THR A 105 0.96 -4.27 -7.13
N THR A 106 0.39 -4.41 -5.93
CA THR A 106 -0.37 -5.60 -5.54
C THR A 106 -1.84 -5.24 -5.35
N SER A 107 -2.74 -6.24 -5.40
CA SER A 107 -4.18 -6.04 -5.18
C SER A 107 -4.55 -5.80 -3.70
N ILE A 108 -3.55 -5.64 -2.82
CA ILE A 108 -3.75 -5.49 -1.38
C ILE A 108 -3.81 -4.00 -1.05
N VAL A 109 -4.89 -3.59 -0.37
CA VAL A 109 -5.08 -2.23 0.12
C VAL A 109 -5.08 -2.24 1.64
N LEU A 110 -4.29 -1.37 2.26
CA LEU A 110 -4.25 -1.21 3.71
C LEU A 110 -5.21 -0.12 4.16
N GLN A 111 -6.32 -0.53 4.75
CA GLN A 111 -7.29 0.36 5.38
C GLN A 111 -6.79 0.74 6.78
N GLY A 112 -6.08 1.86 6.91
CA GLY A 112 -5.67 2.42 8.21
C GLY A 112 -4.26 2.96 8.31
N ALA A 113 -3.43 2.84 7.26
CA ALA A 113 -2.07 3.41 7.25
C ALA A 113 -2.00 4.85 6.73
N THR A 114 -3.08 5.35 6.12
CA THR A 114 -3.16 6.71 5.59
C THR A 114 -3.73 7.64 6.64
N HIS A 115 -3.04 8.75 6.92
CA HIS A 115 -3.53 9.81 7.80
C HIS A 115 -4.78 10.41 7.13
N LYS A 116 -5.96 10.02 7.61
CA LYS A 116 -7.19 10.78 7.36
C LYS A 116 -7.17 11.92 8.38
N GLU A 117 -7.40 13.15 7.92
CA GLU A 117 -7.76 14.27 8.80
C GLU A 117 -8.84 13.86 9.81
#